data_AF-X0UT55-F1
#
_entry.id   AF-X0UT55-F1
#
_cell.length_a   1.000
_cell.length_b   1.000
_cell.length_c   1.000
_cell.angle_alpha   90.00
_cell.angle_beta   90.00
_cell.angle_gamma   90.00
#
_symmetry.space_group_name_H-M   'P 1'
#
loop_
_entity.id
_entity.type
_entity.pdbx_description
1 polymer ?
#
loop_
_entity_poly.entity_id
_entity_poly.type
_entity_poly.pdbx_seq_one_letter_code
_entity_poly.pdbx_strand_id
1 'polypeptide(L)'
;MVPFEIDKTQRNVEIFGASPPGFFVGHFSYPNVYLGPLVPYQEFETGLNISDYHILDAPELWFGKKMVDVIRYRSSLVRSNFKTNVFIGRKNRKSTPSIKNQRLLETSQELSMAARPVDTETK
;
A
#
# COMPACT_ATOMS: atom_id res chain seq x y z
N MET A 1 -14.71 -13.25 0.52
CA MET A 1 -15.43 -12.75 1.72
C MET A 1 -14.51 -11.76 2.41
N VAL A 2 -14.86 -10.48 2.47
CA VAL A 2 -13.98 -9.37 2.90
C VAL A 2 -13.41 -9.65 4.29
N PRO A 3 -12.07 -9.65 4.52
CA PRO A 3 -11.45 -10.16 5.74
C PRO A 3 -11.45 -9.11 6.86
N PHE A 4 -12.42 -8.20 6.83
CA PHE A 4 -12.57 -7.16 7.83
C PHE A 4 -14.04 -6.96 8.12
N GLU A 5 -14.37 -6.91 9.40
CA GLU A 5 -15.66 -6.39 9.83
C GLU A 5 -15.61 -4.87 9.69
N ILE A 6 -16.64 -4.31 9.07
CA ILE A 6 -16.82 -2.86 9.02
C ILE A 6 -16.85 -2.37 10.47
N ASP A 7 -16.02 -1.37 10.78
CA ASP A 7 -15.82 -0.77 12.11
C ASP A 7 -14.88 -1.53 13.08
N LYS A 8 -14.22 -2.61 12.66
CA LYS A 8 -13.13 -3.25 13.44
C LYS A 8 -11.78 -3.11 12.75
N THR A 9 -10.80 -2.57 13.49
CA THR A 9 -9.39 -2.59 13.07
C THR A 9 -8.72 -3.85 13.61
N GLN A 10 -8.34 -4.79 12.72
CA GLN A 10 -7.44 -5.88 13.10
C GLN A 10 -5.99 -5.38 13.11
N ARG A 11 -5.20 -5.85 14.09
CA ARG A 11 -3.78 -5.52 14.26
C ARG A 11 -2.98 -6.82 14.32
N ASN A 12 -1.73 -6.81 13.86
CA ASN A 12 -0.86 -8.00 13.77
C ASN A 12 -1.37 -9.05 12.79
N VAL A 13 -1.85 -8.62 11.62
CA VAL A 13 -2.22 -9.54 10.54
C VAL A 13 -1.04 -9.59 9.59
N GLU A 14 -0.41 -10.75 9.48
CA GLU A 14 0.65 -10.96 8.50
C GLU A 14 0.01 -11.07 7.11
N ILE A 15 0.34 -10.10 6.26
CA ILE A 15 -0.12 -10.03 4.87
C ILE A 15 1.09 -10.18 3.98
N PHE A 16 1.02 -11.17 3.10
CA PHE A 16 2.02 -11.42 2.07
C PHE A 16 1.38 -11.26 0.69
N GLY A 17 2.07 -10.56 -0.21
CA GLY A 17 1.62 -10.42 -1.58
C GLY A 17 2.57 -9.56 -2.42
N ALA A 18 2.51 -9.73 -3.74
CA ALA A 18 3.25 -8.89 -4.67
C ALA A 18 2.59 -7.50 -4.76
N SER A 19 3.08 -6.55 -3.96
CA SER A 19 2.59 -5.17 -4.02
C SER A 19 2.92 -4.61 -5.40
N PRO A 20 1.93 -4.06 -6.13
CA PRO A 20 2.21 -3.17 -7.23
C PRO A 20 3.10 -2.00 -6.74
N PRO A 21 3.77 -1.26 -7.65
CA PRO A 21 4.54 -0.05 -7.27
C PRO A 21 3.66 1.05 -6.64
N GLY A 22 2.34 0.84 -6.65
CA GLY A 22 1.32 1.55 -5.92
C GLY A 22 1.63 1.92 -4.47
N PHE A 23 1.72 3.22 -4.20
CA PHE A 23 1.97 3.75 -2.87
C PHE A 23 0.91 4.77 -2.46
N PHE A 24 0.38 4.64 -1.24
CA PHE A 24 -0.66 5.55 -0.76
C PHE A 24 -0.10 6.59 0.23
N VAL A 25 -0.44 7.86 0.00
CA VAL A 25 -0.15 8.97 0.91
C VAL A 25 -1.45 9.64 1.34
N GLY A 26 -1.73 9.65 2.64
CA GLY A 26 -2.91 10.30 3.21
C GLY A 26 -2.73 11.80 3.45
N HIS A 27 -3.85 12.53 3.46
CA HIS A 27 -3.88 13.97 3.74
C HIS A 27 -4.24 14.31 5.19
N PHE A 28 -4.84 13.37 5.93
CA PHE A 28 -5.26 13.60 7.30
C PHE A 28 -4.06 13.80 8.24
N SER A 29 -4.14 14.78 9.15
CA SER A 29 -3.09 15.13 10.14
C SER A 29 -1.83 15.80 9.56
N TYR A 30 -1.88 16.39 8.36
CA TYR A 30 -0.78 17.18 7.79
C TYR A 30 -0.20 18.20 8.80
N PRO A 31 1.14 18.31 8.96
CA PRO A 31 2.21 17.71 8.14
C PRO A 31 2.62 16.29 8.55
N ASN A 32 1.99 15.69 9.57
CA ASN A 32 2.25 14.30 9.96
C ASN A 32 1.24 13.37 9.28
N VAL A 33 1.63 12.79 8.15
CA VAL A 33 0.76 12.01 7.29
C VAL A 33 0.94 10.51 7.51
N TYR A 34 -0.12 9.76 7.19
CA TYR A 34 -0.07 8.31 7.10
C TYR A 34 0.28 7.89 5.68
N LEU A 35 1.20 6.93 5.56
CA LEU A 35 1.58 6.40 4.27
C LEU A 35 1.98 4.92 4.37
N GLY A 36 1.96 4.24 3.23
CA GLY A 36 2.40 2.86 3.10
C GLY A 36 1.98 2.20 1.78
N PRO A 37 2.57 1.03 1.48
CA PRO A 37 2.31 0.28 0.26
C PRO A 37 0.91 -0.32 0.22
N LEU A 38 0.45 -0.63 -0.99
CA LEU A 38 -0.80 -1.32 -1.27
C LEU A 38 -0.53 -2.79 -1.59
N VAL A 39 -0.72 -3.66 -0.60
CA VAL A 39 -0.39 -5.09 -0.72
C VAL A 39 -1.65 -5.89 -1.06
N PRO A 40 -1.62 -6.78 -2.07
CA PRO A 40 -2.75 -7.67 -2.32
C PRO A 40 -2.90 -8.68 -1.19
N TYR A 41 -4.13 -8.94 -0.76
CA TYR A 41 -4.42 -9.93 0.28
C TYR A 41 -4.66 -11.32 -0.32
N GLN A 42 -3.80 -12.28 0.04
CA GLN A 42 -3.66 -13.58 -0.61
C GLN A 42 -4.89 -14.51 -0.50
N GLU A 43 -5.67 -14.41 0.59
CA GLU A 43 -6.89 -15.22 0.80
C GLU A 43 -8.05 -14.80 -0.13
N PHE A 44 -7.93 -13.66 -0.80
CA PHE A 44 -8.72 -13.30 -1.96
C PHE A 44 -7.94 -13.65 -3.23
N GLU A 45 -7.77 -14.95 -3.50
CA GLU A 45 -7.74 -15.41 -4.89
C GLU A 45 -8.99 -14.85 -5.54
N THR A 46 -8.84 -13.78 -6.30
CA THR A 46 -9.93 -12.86 -6.65
C THR A 46 -10.87 -13.46 -7.71
N GLY A 47 -10.84 -14.78 -7.92
CA GLY A 47 -11.29 -15.47 -9.13
C GLY A 47 -10.60 -14.92 -10.40
N LEU A 48 -9.53 -14.14 -10.19
CA LEU A 48 -8.81 -13.39 -11.20
C LEU A 48 -7.54 -14.18 -11.44
N ASN A 49 -7.46 -14.87 -12.58
CA ASN A 49 -6.21 -15.40 -13.12
C ASN A 49 -5.32 -14.22 -13.53
N ILE A 50 -4.83 -13.46 -12.56
CA ILE A 50 -3.91 -12.34 -12.77
C ILE A 50 -2.51 -12.91 -12.68
N SER A 51 -1.85 -13.01 -13.83
CA SER A 51 -0.42 -13.28 -13.92
C SER A 51 0.44 -12.06 -13.58
N ASP A 52 -0.15 -10.86 -13.65
CA ASP A 52 0.56 -9.59 -13.47
C ASP A 52 -0.17 -8.66 -12.49
N TYR A 53 0.34 -8.61 -11.26
CA TYR A 53 -0.19 -7.74 -10.19
C TYR A 53 -0.12 -6.25 -10.53
N HIS A 54 0.65 -5.84 -11.56
CA HIS A 54 0.71 -4.45 -12.00
C HIS A 54 -0.67 -3.88 -12.36
N ILE A 55 -1.59 -4.71 -12.90
CA ILE A 55 -2.95 -4.28 -13.26
C ILE A 55 -3.76 -3.79 -12.05
N LEU A 56 -3.40 -4.16 -10.82
CA LEU A 56 -4.16 -3.80 -9.63
C LEU A 56 -4.02 -2.31 -9.27
N ASP A 57 -2.94 -1.65 -9.69
CA ASP A 57 -2.68 -0.23 -9.44
C ASP A 57 -2.09 0.52 -10.64
N ALA A 58 -2.51 0.14 -11.85
CA ALA A 58 -2.10 0.78 -13.10
C ALA A 58 -3.32 1.35 -13.84
N PRO A 59 -3.80 2.57 -13.49
CA PRO A 59 -4.98 3.16 -14.10
C PRO A 59 -4.86 3.31 -15.63
N GLU A 60 -3.65 3.49 -16.15
CA GLU A 60 -3.35 3.52 -17.58
C GLU A 60 -3.71 2.21 -18.31
N LEU A 61 -3.75 1.07 -17.60
CA LEU A 61 -4.13 -0.23 -18.15
C LEU A 61 -5.62 -0.55 -17.98
N TRP A 62 -6.39 0.31 -17.30
CA TRP A 62 -7.81 0.08 -17.04
C TRP A 62 -8.73 0.54 -18.16
N PHE A 63 -8.21 1.27 -19.15
CA PHE A 63 -9.01 1.70 -20.28
C PHE A 63 -9.64 0.50 -21.00
N GLY A 64 -10.96 0.54 -21.21
CA GLY A 64 -11.73 -0.55 -21.81
C GLY A 64 -12.06 -1.72 -20.87
N LYS A 65 -11.64 -1.70 -19.60
CA LYS A 65 -12.08 -2.66 -18.57
C LYS A 65 -13.47 -2.28 -18.05
N LYS A 66 -14.21 -3.26 -17.53
CA LYS A 66 -15.51 -3.00 -16.90
C LYS A 66 -15.29 -2.32 -15.56
N MET A 67 -16.19 -1.42 -15.19
CA MET A 67 -16.15 -0.73 -13.89
C MET A 67 -16.05 -1.72 -12.70
N VAL A 68 -16.76 -2.84 -12.78
CA VAL A 68 -16.73 -3.89 -11.75
C VAL A 68 -15.33 -4.48 -11.56
N ASP A 69 -14.55 -4.60 -12.64
CA ASP A 69 -13.18 -5.11 -12.58
C ASP A 69 -12.26 -4.09 -11.90
N VAL A 70 -12.42 -2.80 -12.24
CA VAL A 70 -11.65 -1.70 -11.62
C VAL A 70 -11.93 -1.62 -10.11
N ILE A 71 -13.21 -1.71 -9.71
CA ILE A 71 -13.60 -1.76 -8.30
C ILE A 71 -12.95 -2.97 -7.63
N ARG A 72 -12.97 -4.14 -8.29
CA ARG A 72 -12.35 -5.36 -7.76
C ARG A 72 -10.85 -5.17 -7.55
N TYR A 73 -10.12 -4.65 -8.54
CA TYR A 73 -8.68 -4.38 -8.46
C TYR A 73 -8.31 -3.52 -7.26
N ARG A 74 -9.07 -2.44 -7.02
CA ARG A 74 -8.81 -1.53 -5.89
C ARG A 74 -9.22 -2.09 -4.55
N SER A 75 -10.34 -2.81 -4.51
CA SER A 75 -10.84 -3.41 -3.27
C SER A 75 -10.03 -4.61 -2.80
N SER A 76 -9.25 -5.25 -3.68
CA SER A 76 -8.36 -6.37 -3.32
C SER A 76 -7.03 -5.95 -2.67
N LEU A 77 -6.72 -4.65 -2.69
CA LEU A 77 -5.49 -4.12 -2.10
C LEU A 77 -5.75 -3.65 -0.67
N VAL A 78 -4.89 -4.09 0.25
CA VAL A 78 -4.87 -3.65 1.63
C VAL A 78 -3.71 -2.69 1.84
N ARG A 79 -4.02 -1.54 2.43
CA ARG A 79 -3.02 -0.50 2.73
C ARG A 79 -2.40 -0.75 4.10
N SER A 80 -1.10 -1.01 4.17
CA SER A 80 -0.36 -0.88 5.43
C SER A 80 -0.10 0.59 5.72
N ASN A 81 -0.08 0.99 7.00
CA ASN A 81 0.07 2.40 7.36
C ASN A 81 1.12 2.62 8.45
N PHE A 82 1.98 3.61 8.22
CA PHE A 82 2.83 4.20 9.25
C PHE A 82 2.80 5.72 9.14
N LYS A 83 3.16 6.39 10.23
CA LYS A 83 3.09 7.86 10.34
C LYS A 83 4.48 8.47 10.17
N THR A 84 4.57 9.49 9.32
CA THR A 84 5.80 10.28 9.14
C THR A 84 5.49 11.75 8.88
N ASN A 85 6.47 12.61 9.14
CA ASN A 85 6.37 14.04 8.89
C ASN A 85 6.90 14.36 7.49
N VAL A 86 6.18 15.16 6.70
CA VAL A 86 6.60 15.55 5.34
C VAL A 86 7.91 16.35 5.34
N PHE A 87 8.22 17.07 6.42
CA PHE A 87 9.44 17.87 6.55
C PHE A 87 10.65 17.06 7.03
N ILE A 88 10.72 15.77 6.70
CA ILE A 88 11.77 14.84 7.17
C ILE A 88 13.19 15.28 6.76
N GLY A 89 13.33 15.95 5.61
CA GLY A 89 14.61 16.50 5.14
C GLY A 89 15.07 17.75 5.90
N ARG A 90 14.17 18.42 6.65
CA ARG A 90 14.54 19.55 7.51
C ARG A 90 14.99 18.97 8.85
N LYS A 91 16.30 18.91 9.11
CA LYS A 91 16.89 18.35 10.34
C LYS A 91 16.48 19.17 11.58
N ASN A 92 15.32 18.87 12.15
CA ASN A 92 14.84 19.43 13.41
C ASN A 92 14.38 18.28 14.32
N ARG A 93 14.51 18.42 15.65
CA ARG A 93 14.12 17.38 16.63
C ARG A 93 12.68 16.87 16.48
N LYS A 94 11.76 17.67 15.91
CA LYS A 94 10.35 17.32 15.71
C LYS A 94 10.07 16.53 14.43
N SER A 95 10.98 16.53 13.46
CA SER A 95 10.81 15.89 12.15
C SER A 95 11.65 14.63 11.97
N THR A 96 12.57 14.33 12.89
CA THR A 96 13.38 13.10 12.84
C THR A 96 12.51 11.87 13.10
N PRO A 97 12.38 10.93 12.15
CA PRO A 97 11.65 9.69 12.35
C PRO A 97 12.40 8.76 13.31
N SER A 98 11.68 7.83 13.94
CA SER A 98 12.32 6.68 14.57
C SER A 98 13.07 5.84 13.52
N ILE A 99 14.15 5.16 13.93
CA ILE A 99 14.94 4.27 13.06
C ILE A 99 14.06 3.25 12.31
N LYS A 100 13.01 2.73 12.98
CA LYS A 100 12.03 1.83 12.34
C LYS A 100 11.28 2.52 11.20
N ASN A 101 10.76 3.71 11.43
CA ASN A 101 10.01 4.47 10.42
C ASN A 101 10.92 4.96 9.29
N GLN A 102 12.20 5.23 9.58
CA GLN A 102 13.18 5.59 8.57
C GLN A 102 13.41 4.42 7.59
N ARG A 103 13.64 3.20 8.12
CA ARG A 103 13.77 2.01 7.29
C ARG A 103 12.52 1.73 6.46
N LEU A 104 11.34 1.86 7.08
CA LEU A 104 10.06 1.71 6.37
C LEU A 104 9.90 2.74 5.26
N LEU A 105 10.35 3.97 5.47
CA LEU A 105 10.32 5.02 4.45
C LEU A 105 11.29 4.71 3.30
N GLU A 106 12.50 4.28 3.59
CA GLU A 106 13.51 3.93 2.58
C GLU A 106 13.02 2.75 1.72
N THR A 107 12.56 1.65 2.35
CA THR A 107 11.96 0.51 1.62
C THR A 107 10.72 0.91 0.83
N SER A 108 9.88 1.80 1.37
CA SER A 108 8.73 2.35 0.64
C SER A 108 9.14 3.14 -0.60
N GLN A 109 10.21 3.93 -0.51
CA GLN A 109 10.75 4.67 -1.64
C GLN A 109 11.31 3.72 -2.70
N GLU A 110 12.06 2.70 -2.30
CA GLU A 110 12.56 1.66 -3.21
C GLU A 110 11.41 0.95 -3.93
N LEU A 111 10.37 0.56 -3.20
CA LEU A 111 9.17 -0.07 -3.76
C LEU A 111 8.47 0.83 -4.77
N SER A 112 8.34 2.14 -4.49
CA SER A 112 7.73 3.09 -5.41
C SER A 112 8.54 3.32 -6.69
N MET A 113 9.86 3.06 -6.65
CA MET A 113 10.74 3.13 -7.81
C MET A 113 10.83 1.80 -8.57
N ALA A 114 10.19 0.74 -8.07
CA ALA A 114 10.23 -0.57 -8.70
C ALA A 114 9.43 -0.56 -10.02
N ALA A 115 10.04 -1.08 -11.08
CA ALA A 115 9.37 -1.19 -12.39
C ALA A 115 8.39 -2.37 -12.47
N ARG A 116 8.45 -3.31 -11.52
CA ARG A 116 7.62 -4.52 -11.47
C ARG A 116 7.08 -4.72 -10.05
N PRO A 117 5.93 -5.39 -9.89
CA PRO A 117 5.44 -5.77 -8.58
C PRO A 117 6.50 -6.52 -7.78
N VAL A 118 6.66 -6.16 -6.50
CA VAL A 118 7.67 -6.73 -5.61
C VAL A 118 6.97 -7.49 -4.50
N ASP A 119 7.50 -8.65 -4.12
CA ASP A 119 7.00 -9.40 -2.98
C ASP A 119 7.14 -8.57 -1.70
N THR A 120 6.01 -8.35 -1.05
CA THR A 120 5.94 -7.54 0.18
C THR A 120 5.27 -8.31 1.29
N GLU A 121 5.85 -8.15 2.47
CA GLU A 121 5.33 -8.67 3.73
C GLU A 121 5.07 -7.50 4.68
N THR A 122 3.89 -7.48 5.29
CA THR A 122 3.52 -6.44 6.26
C THR A 122 2.70 -7.04 7.41
N LYS A 123 2.72 -6.38 8.57
CA LYS A 123 2.17 -6.87 9.84
C LYS A 123 1.34 -5.81 10.56
#